data_AF-A0A1V3Y180-F1
#
_entry.id   AF-A0A1V3Y180-F1
#
_cell.length_a   1.000
_cell.length_b   1.000
_cell.length_c   1.000
_cell.angle_alpha   90.00
_cell.angle_beta   90.00
_cell.angle_gamma   90.00
#
_symmetry.space_group_name_H-M   'P 1'
#
loop_
_entity.id
_entity.type
_entity.pdbx_description
1 polymer ?
#
loop_
_entity_poly.entity_id
_entity_poly.type
_entity_poly.pdbx_seq_one_letter_code
_entity_poly.pdbx_strand_id
1 'polypeptide(L)'
;MAGRWSALPTAEPDSTLQAHYHAELLLNRHGVLTKGAAAAEGVPGGFATLYKVLSAFEEAGRCQRGYFVESLGGAQFAVASTVDRLRSYLDGIDPQRPEYRAVVLAAADPANPYGAALPWPGADREGAARPGRKAGALVVLVDGELAWFLERGGRTLLTFTADPGASHAAAIAVADLVAARRVASILVERVDGIPVLQPGGPGSVTDALAEAGFVRTPRGLRLR
;
A
#
# COMPACT_ATOMS: atom_id res chain seq x y z
N MET A 1 -1.02 35.73 -6.02
CA MET A 1 -0.76 34.93 -4.81
C MET A 1 0.75 34.92 -4.59
N ALA A 2 1.26 35.63 -3.58
CA ALA A 2 2.69 35.59 -3.25
C ALA A 2 2.94 34.43 -2.28
N GLY A 3 3.53 33.34 -2.77
CA GLY A 3 3.99 32.25 -1.90
C GLY A 3 5.21 32.69 -1.09
N ARG A 4 5.30 32.28 0.18
CA ARG A 4 6.52 32.44 0.97
C ARG A 4 7.47 31.30 0.62
N TRP A 5 8.48 31.61 -0.19
CA TRP A 5 9.56 30.67 -0.51
C TRP A 5 10.75 31.01 0.37
N SER A 6 11.36 29.99 0.99
CA SER A 6 12.64 30.09 1.69
C SER A 6 13.62 29.13 1.04
N ALA A 7 14.89 29.52 0.98
CA ALA A 7 15.95 28.62 0.54
C ALA A 7 16.04 27.43 1.51
N LEU A 8 16.19 26.22 0.95
CA LEU A 8 16.52 25.05 1.75
C LEU A 8 17.99 25.13 2.20
N PRO A 9 18.36 24.49 3.32
CA PRO A 9 19.75 24.34 3.71
C PRO A 9 20.58 23.72 2.58
N THR A 10 21.87 24.04 2.54
CA THR A 10 22.81 23.40 1.62
C THR A 10 22.84 21.89 1.88
N ALA A 11 22.88 21.10 0.82
CA ALA A 11 22.99 19.65 0.93
C ALA A 11 24.29 19.26 1.67
N GLU A 12 24.21 18.26 2.54
CA GLU A 12 25.35 17.69 3.26
C GLU A 12 26.40 17.18 2.27
N PRO A 13 27.65 17.67 2.26
CA PRO A 13 28.66 17.21 1.30
C PRO A 13 29.29 15.84 1.63
N ASP A 14 29.27 15.39 2.89
CA ASP A 14 29.87 14.11 3.28
C ASP A 14 28.98 12.93 2.85
N SER A 15 29.47 12.16 1.87
CA SER A 15 28.78 10.97 1.35
C SER A 15 28.49 9.90 2.40
N THR A 16 29.32 9.81 3.45
CA THR A 16 29.12 8.85 4.55
C THR A 16 27.95 9.26 5.41
N LEU A 17 27.87 10.55 5.79
CA LEU A 17 26.74 11.10 6.54
C LEU A 17 25.45 11.03 5.73
N GLN A 18 25.50 11.32 4.43
CA GLN A 18 24.35 11.15 3.55
C GLN A 18 23.85 9.69 3.54
N ALA A 19 24.75 8.72 3.36
CA ALA A 19 24.38 7.30 3.33
C ALA A 19 23.80 6.83 4.67
N HIS A 20 24.33 7.34 5.78
CA HIS A 20 23.80 7.11 7.12
C HIS A 20 22.36 7.61 7.26
N TYR A 21 22.10 8.89 6.96
CA TYR A 21 20.76 9.46 7.04
C TYR A 21 19.78 8.78 6.10
N HIS A 22 20.25 8.39 4.91
CA HIS A 22 19.42 7.68 3.95
C HIS A 22 19.01 6.29 4.45
N ALA A 23 19.94 5.54 5.06
CA ALA A 23 19.62 4.24 5.65
C ALA A 23 18.60 4.36 6.80
N GLU A 24 18.76 5.36 7.68
CA GLU A 24 17.79 5.64 8.74
C GLU A 24 16.42 6.02 8.20
N LEU A 25 16.36 6.92 7.21
CA LEU A 25 15.11 7.33 6.57
C LEU A 25 14.37 6.11 6.01
N LEU A 26 15.08 5.24 5.30
CA LEU A 26 14.50 4.06 4.67
C LEU A 26 14.04 3.01 5.70
N LEU A 27 14.80 2.78 6.77
CA LEU A 27 14.38 1.90 7.87
C LEU A 27 13.10 2.42 8.54
N ASN A 28 13.01 3.71 8.82
CA ASN A 28 11.82 4.31 9.43
C ASN A 28 10.60 4.30 8.49
N ARG A 29 10.81 4.50 7.19
CA ARG A 29 9.74 4.55 6.19
C ARG A 29 9.16 3.18 5.88
N HIS A 30 10.03 2.19 5.65
CA HIS A 30 9.61 0.85 5.19
C HIS A 30 9.36 -0.11 6.34
N GLY A 31 9.88 0.18 7.54
CA GLY A 31 9.86 -0.72 8.69
C GLY A 31 10.82 -1.89 8.51
N VAL A 32 10.60 -2.70 7.48
CA VAL A 32 11.50 -3.75 7.00
C VAL A 32 12.10 -3.30 5.66
N LEU A 33 13.37 -2.93 5.68
CA LEU A 33 14.08 -2.52 4.48
C LEU A 33 14.59 -3.75 3.72
N THR A 34 14.12 -3.90 2.48
CA THR A 34 14.50 -4.97 1.56
C THR A 34 15.19 -4.41 0.32
N LYS A 35 15.84 -5.27 -0.47
CA LYS A 35 16.41 -4.89 -1.77
C LYS A 35 15.37 -4.29 -2.72
N GLY A 36 14.14 -4.83 -2.74
CA GLY A 36 13.05 -4.35 -3.58
C GLY A 36 12.57 -2.95 -3.16
N ALA A 37 12.40 -2.73 -1.85
CA ALA A 37 12.05 -1.42 -1.31
C ALA A 37 13.11 -0.35 -1.65
N ALA A 38 14.40 -0.67 -1.48
CA ALA A 38 15.48 0.24 -1.86
C ALA A 38 15.54 0.50 -3.37
N ALA A 39 15.25 -0.50 -4.21
CA ALA A 39 15.17 -0.28 -5.65
C ALA A 39 14.03 0.68 -6.03
N ALA A 40 12.87 0.56 -5.38
CA ALA A 40 11.72 1.43 -5.61
C ALA A 40 11.98 2.90 -5.19
N GLU A 41 12.87 3.12 -4.24
CA GLU A 41 13.29 4.46 -3.77
C GLU A 41 14.38 5.09 -4.66
N GLY A 42 14.92 4.35 -5.64
CA GLY A 42 15.90 4.89 -6.59
C GLY A 42 17.24 5.23 -5.95
N VAL A 43 17.66 4.47 -4.94
CA VAL A 43 18.90 4.74 -4.17
C VAL A 43 20.13 4.75 -5.09
N PRO A 44 20.93 5.83 -5.11
CA PRO A 44 22.16 5.89 -5.90
C PRO A 44 23.13 4.75 -5.56
N GLY A 45 23.62 4.06 -6.60
CA GLY A 45 24.46 2.87 -6.44
C GLY A 45 23.72 1.61 -5.98
N GLY A 46 22.39 1.69 -5.82
CA GLY A 46 21.52 0.58 -5.48
C GLY A 46 21.69 0.07 -4.05
N PHE A 47 21.12 -1.09 -3.75
CA PHE A 47 21.13 -1.66 -2.40
C PHE A 47 22.53 -1.99 -1.87
N ALA A 48 23.52 -2.18 -2.74
CA ALA A 48 24.89 -2.53 -2.33
C ALA A 48 25.57 -1.42 -1.52
N THR A 49 25.28 -0.15 -1.82
CA THR A 49 25.82 1.00 -1.05
C THR A 49 25.21 1.05 0.34
N LEU A 50 23.90 0.85 0.45
CA LEU A 50 23.19 0.76 1.72
C LEU A 50 23.62 -0.43 2.57
N TYR A 51 23.88 -1.58 1.94
CA TYR A 51 24.20 -2.81 2.65
C TYR A 51 25.39 -2.64 3.62
N LYS A 52 26.45 -1.92 3.20
CA LYS A 52 27.61 -1.65 4.08
C LYS A 52 27.22 -0.86 5.34
N VAL A 53 26.38 0.16 5.17
CA VAL A 53 25.89 1.00 6.28
C VAL A 53 24.96 0.20 7.19
N LEU A 54 24.07 -0.61 6.61
CA LEU A 54 23.14 -1.46 7.35
C LEU A 54 23.87 -2.55 8.15
N SER A 55 24.93 -3.14 7.61
CA SER A 55 25.79 -4.06 8.37
C SER A 55 26.47 -3.36 9.55
N ALA A 56 26.99 -2.14 9.37
CA ALA A 56 27.55 -1.37 10.48
C ALA A 56 26.48 -0.99 11.52
N PHE A 57 25.24 -0.73 11.09
CA PHE A 57 24.11 -0.51 12.00
C PHE A 57 23.73 -1.78 12.76
N GLU A 58 23.80 -2.95 12.12
CA GLU A 58 23.62 -4.26 12.77
C GLU A 58 24.68 -4.49 13.84
N GLU A 59 25.97 -4.29 13.52
CA GLU A 59 27.08 -4.43 14.47
C GLU A 59 26.95 -3.47 15.66
N ALA A 60 26.45 -2.26 15.43
CA ALA A 60 26.18 -1.28 16.46
C ALA A 60 24.85 -1.50 17.21
N GLY A 61 24.10 -2.56 16.90
CA GLY A 61 22.82 -2.90 17.54
C GLY A 61 21.65 -1.98 17.19
N ARG A 62 21.77 -1.16 16.14
CA ARG A 62 20.74 -0.19 15.71
C ARG A 62 19.63 -0.83 14.87
N CYS A 63 19.96 -1.87 14.13
CA CYS A 63 19.00 -2.69 13.40
C CYS A 63 19.36 -4.17 13.51
N GLN A 64 18.45 -5.03 13.08
CA GLN A 64 18.63 -6.46 13.01
C GLN A 64 18.44 -6.91 11.57
N ARG A 65 19.34 -7.79 11.11
CA ARG A 65 19.16 -8.49 9.85
C ARG A 65 18.43 -9.81 10.11
N GLY A 66 17.44 -10.13 9.28
CA GLY A 66 16.64 -11.33 9.49
C GLY A 66 15.75 -11.66 8.30
N TYR A 67 14.95 -12.71 8.47
CA TYR A 67 13.91 -13.10 7.52
C TYR A 67 12.56 -12.71 8.10
N PHE A 68 12.07 -11.52 7.73
CA PHE A 68 10.82 -10.97 8.29
C PHE A 68 9.64 -11.16 7.35
N VAL A 69 9.89 -11.10 6.04
CA VAL A 69 8.88 -11.26 4.99
C VAL A 69 9.21 -12.49 4.16
N GLU A 70 8.27 -13.43 4.09
CA GLU A 70 8.37 -14.61 3.23
C GLU A 70 8.46 -14.20 1.75
N SER A 71 9.04 -15.06 0.92
CA SER A 71 9.25 -14.89 -0.53
C SER A 71 10.22 -13.77 -0.94
N LEU A 72 10.61 -12.89 -0.03
CA LEU A 72 11.65 -11.89 -0.25
C LEU A 72 13.03 -12.44 0.12
N GLY A 73 14.08 -12.01 -0.61
CA GLY A 73 15.45 -12.45 -0.35
C GLY A 73 15.92 -12.14 1.08
N GLY A 74 16.92 -12.87 1.58
CA GLY A 74 17.36 -12.81 2.99
C GLY A 74 18.07 -11.53 3.44
N ALA A 75 18.34 -10.58 2.54
CA ALA A 75 18.89 -9.28 2.91
C ALA A 75 17.77 -8.31 3.31
N GLN A 76 17.24 -8.50 4.52
CA GLN A 76 16.20 -7.66 5.11
C GLN A 76 16.69 -7.11 6.45
N PHE A 77 16.47 -5.81 6.68
CA PHE A 77 16.91 -5.11 7.88
C PHE A 77 15.73 -4.38 8.52
N ALA A 78 15.60 -4.45 9.84
CA ALA A 78 14.56 -3.75 10.58
C ALA A 78 15.12 -3.24 11.91
N VAL A 79 14.61 -2.10 12.39
CA VAL A 79 14.93 -1.63 13.76
C VAL A 79 14.18 -2.48 14.78
N ALA A 80 14.72 -2.60 16.01
CA ALA A 80 14.16 -3.47 17.04
C ALA A 80 12.67 -3.20 17.31
N SER A 81 12.26 -1.93 17.37
CA SER A 81 10.85 -1.55 17.56
C SER A 81 9.93 -2.02 16.44
N THR A 82 10.43 -2.14 15.21
CA THR A 82 9.65 -2.72 14.10
C THR A 82 9.49 -4.21 14.30
N VAL A 83 10.56 -4.93 14.67
CA VAL A 83 10.52 -6.37 14.93
C VAL A 83 9.54 -6.70 16.06
N ASP A 84 9.56 -5.91 17.14
CA ASP A 84 8.65 -6.08 18.27
C ASP A 84 7.19 -5.80 17.86
N ARG A 85 6.96 -4.79 17.02
CA ARG A 85 5.64 -4.54 16.45
C ARG A 85 5.18 -5.69 15.56
N LEU A 86 6.05 -6.26 14.73
CA LEU A 86 5.70 -7.41 13.88
C LEU A 86 5.26 -8.61 14.71
N ARG A 87 5.93 -8.88 15.84
CA ARG A 87 5.54 -9.95 16.77
C ARG A 87 4.14 -9.76 17.33
N SER A 88 3.71 -8.52 17.58
CA SER A 88 2.36 -8.25 18.09
C SER A 88 1.23 -8.62 17.11
N TYR A 89 1.53 -8.82 15.83
CA TYR A 89 0.56 -9.28 14.83
C TYR A 89 0.49 -10.80 14.70
N LEU A 90 1.40 -11.55 15.35
CA LEU A 90 1.35 -13.02 15.35
C LEU A 90 0.29 -13.56 16.32
N ASP A 91 -0.08 -12.76 17.33
CA ASP A 91 -1.07 -13.12 18.34
C ASP A 91 -2.40 -12.41 18.04
N GLY A 92 -3.52 -13.15 17.93
CA GLY A 92 -4.85 -12.56 18.11
C GLY A 92 -5.79 -12.46 16.89
N ILE A 93 -5.60 -13.23 15.82
CA ILE A 93 -6.66 -13.40 14.81
C ILE A 93 -7.55 -14.56 15.24
N ASP A 94 -8.76 -14.29 15.76
CA ASP A 94 -9.79 -15.32 15.92
C ASP A 94 -10.31 -15.70 14.52
N PRO A 95 -9.99 -16.90 14.00
CA PRO A 95 -10.39 -17.29 12.65
C PRO A 95 -11.91 -17.42 12.50
N GLN A 96 -12.64 -17.52 13.61
CA GLN A 96 -14.10 -17.66 13.61
C GLN A 96 -14.83 -16.32 13.61
N ARG A 97 -14.14 -15.22 13.96
CA ARG A 97 -14.69 -13.84 13.98
C ARG A 97 -13.60 -12.82 13.60
N PRO A 98 -13.19 -12.75 12.34
CA PRO A 98 -12.21 -11.77 11.91
C PRO A 98 -12.76 -10.35 12.10
N GLU A 99 -12.10 -9.56 12.95
CA GLU A 99 -12.29 -8.11 12.99
C GLU A 99 -11.44 -7.51 11.85
N TYR A 100 -12.03 -7.41 10.65
CA TYR A 100 -11.32 -6.90 9.47
C TYR A 100 -10.87 -5.45 9.67
N ARG A 101 -9.57 -5.19 9.50
CA ARG A 101 -9.00 -3.83 9.55
C ARG A 101 -8.60 -3.38 8.16
N ALA A 102 -9.37 -2.45 7.61
CA ALA A 102 -9.13 -1.88 6.30
C ALA A 102 -8.37 -0.55 6.38
N VAL A 103 -7.38 -0.37 5.52
CA VAL A 103 -6.61 0.88 5.37
C VAL A 103 -6.57 1.25 3.89
N VAL A 104 -6.92 2.50 3.57
CA VAL A 104 -6.80 3.04 2.22
C VAL A 104 -5.55 3.90 2.10
N LEU A 105 -4.72 3.59 1.10
CA LEU A 105 -3.50 4.33 0.78
C LEU A 105 -3.58 4.84 -0.67
N ALA A 106 -2.86 5.92 -0.96
CA ALA A 106 -2.54 6.23 -2.35
C ALA A 106 -1.70 5.08 -2.93
N ALA A 107 -1.95 4.67 -4.18
CA ALA A 107 -1.19 3.59 -4.80
C ALA A 107 0.33 3.89 -4.90
N ALA A 108 0.69 5.17 -4.93
CA ALA A 108 2.07 5.65 -4.92
C ALA A 108 2.66 5.88 -3.52
N ASP A 109 1.87 5.73 -2.45
CA ASP A 109 2.32 5.94 -1.07
C ASP A 109 3.45 4.96 -0.72
N PRO A 110 4.57 5.39 -0.09
CA PRO A 110 5.65 4.48 0.27
C PRO A 110 5.23 3.31 1.19
N ALA A 111 4.17 3.47 1.98
CA ALA A 111 3.65 2.41 2.84
C ALA A 111 2.95 1.27 2.05
N ASN A 112 2.61 1.47 0.78
CA ASN A 112 2.08 0.40 -0.07
C ASN A 112 3.22 -0.52 -0.56
N PRO A 113 3.33 -1.78 -0.10
CA PRO A 113 4.43 -2.66 -0.52
C PRO A 113 4.27 -3.15 -1.97
N TYR A 114 3.05 -3.17 -2.51
CA TYR A 114 2.74 -3.72 -3.82
C TYR A 114 3.18 -2.79 -4.97
N GLY A 115 3.70 -3.42 -6.02
CA GLY A 115 4.35 -2.71 -7.13
C GLY A 115 5.70 -2.10 -6.78
N ALA A 116 6.24 -2.43 -5.60
CA ALA A 116 7.54 -1.97 -5.10
C ALA A 116 8.33 -3.15 -4.54
N ALA A 117 8.23 -3.41 -3.23
CA ALA A 117 8.89 -4.55 -2.59
C ALA A 117 8.19 -5.88 -2.93
N LEU A 118 6.86 -5.86 -3.06
CA LEU A 118 6.03 -6.99 -3.45
C LEU A 118 5.53 -6.81 -4.90
N PRO A 119 5.45 -7.88 -5.70
CA PRO A 119 4.76 -7.83 -6.98
C PRO A 119 3.26 -7.60 -6.77
N TRP A 120 2.58 -7.06 -7.78
CA TRP A 120 1.12 -7.03 -7.77
C TRP A 120 0.57 -8.46 -7.84
N PRO A 121 -0.42 -8.84 -7.01
CA PRO A 121 -1.02 -10.17 -7.08
C PRO A 121 -1.67 -10.41 -8.46
N GLY A 122 -1.52 -11.61 -9.01
CA GLY A 122 -2.08 -11.97 -10.31
C GLY A 122 -1.47 -11.25 -11.51
N ALA A 123 -0.26 -10.69 -11.39
CA ALA A 123 0.46 -10.03 -12.49
C ALA A 123 0.72 -10.95 -13.71
N ASP A 124 0.67 -12.25 -13.50
CA ASP A 124 0.79 -13.34 -14.48
C ASP A 124 -0.52 -13.63 -15.24
N ARG A 125 -1.67 -13.13 -14.80
CA ARG A 125 -2.95 -13.30 -15.50
C ARG A 125 -2.96 -12.51 -16.81
N GLU A 126 -3.07 -13.22 -17.92
CA GLU A 126 -3.13 -12.64 -19.26
C GLU A 126 -4.45 -11.89 -19.48
N GLY A 127 -4.39 -10.66 -20.02
CA GLY A 127 -5.57 -9.83 -20.30
C GLY A 127 -6.19 -9.09 -19.11
N ALA A 128 -5.75 -9.34 -17.87
CA ALA A 128 -6.22 -8.61 -16.70
C ALA A 128 -5.65 -7.17 -16.67
N ALA A 129 -6.49 -6.19 -16.32
CA ALA A 129 -6.03 -4.83 -16.08
C ALA A 129 -5.00 -4.84 -14.94
N ARG A 130 -3.82 -4.27 -15.17
CA ARG A 130 -2.72 -4.32 -14.21
C ARG A 130 -2.73 -3.09 -13.32
N PRO A 131 -2.77 -3.24 -11.99
CA PRO A 131 -2.61 -2.11 -11.07
C PRO A 131 -1.23 -1.48 -11.24
N GLY A 132 -1.10 -0.22 -10.83
CA GLY A 132 0.16 0.50 -10.90
C GLY A 132 0.24 1.65 -9.90
N ARG A 133 1.46 1.99 -9.49
CA ARG A 133 1.75 3.09 -8.54
C ARG A 133 1.59 4.45 -9.25
N LYS A 134 0.35 4.85 -9.50
CA LYS A 134 0.00 6.09 -10.21
C LYS A 134 -0.63 7.10 -9.25
N ALA A 135 -0.31 8.38 -9.44
CA ALA A 135 -0.91 9.46 -8.67
C ALA A 135 -2.44 9.48 -8.84
N GLY A 136 -3.16 9.58 -7.72
CA GLY A 136 -4.62 9.60 -7.66
C GLY A 136 -5.29 8.23 -7.76
N ALA A 137 -4.54 7.13 -7.92
CA ALA A 137 -5.05 5.78 -7.70
C ALA A 137 -4.98 5.41 -6.22
N LEU A 138 -5.84 4.51 -5.77
CA LEU A 138 -5.93 4.06 -4.38
C LEU A 138 -5.73 2.54 -4.30
N VAL A 139 -5.14 2.09 -3.20
CA VAL A 139 -5.14 0.67 -2.79
C VAL A 139 -5.86 0.57 -1.46
N VAL A 140 -6.59 -0.53 -1.26
CA VAL A 140 -7.21 -0.86 0.01
C VAL A 140 -6.59 -2.15 0.50
N LEU A 141 -5.93 -2.07 1.65
CA LEU A 141 -5.37 -3.23 2.35
C LEU A 141 -6.35 -3.63 3.43
N VAL A 142 -6.64 -4.93 3.55
CA VAL A 142 -7.44 -5.50 4.64
C VAL A 142 -6.54 -6.50 5.36
N ASP A 143 -6.28 -6.24 6.64
CA ASP A 143 -5.37 -7.04 7.47
C ASP A 143 -3.98 -7.25 6.85
N GLY A 144 -3.51 -6.25 6.09
CA GLY A 144 -2.21 -6.25 5.42
C GLY A 144 -2.24 -6.82 3.99
N GLU A 145 -3.29 -7.53 3.60
CA GLU A 145 -3.45 -8.09 2.25
C GLU A 145 -4.12 -7.09 1.30
N LEU A 146 -3.70 -7.06 0.04
CA LEU A 146 -4.35 -6.24 -0.98
C LEU A 146 -5.77 -6.77 -1.22
N ALA A 147 -6.79 -5.97 -0.88
CA ALA A 147 -8.17 -6.29 -1.18
C ALA A 147 -8.58 -5.66 -2.51
N TRP A 148 -8.48 -4.33 -2.63
CA TRP A 148 -8.93 -3.58 -3.81
C TRP A 148 -7.87 -2.62 -4.35
N PHE A 149 -7.94 -2.35 -5.65
CA PHE A 149 -7.26 -1.23 -6.31
C PHE A 149 -8.29 -0.38 -7.05
N LEU A 150 -8.28 0.93 -6.82
CA LEU A 150 -9.10 1.88 -7.58
C LEU A 150 -8.20 2.70 -8.48
N GLU A 151 -8.51 2.71 -9.78
CA GLU A 151 -7.84 3.59 -10.73
C GLU A 151 -8.06 5.06 -10.41
N ARG A 152 -7.25 5.93 -11.02
CA ARG A 152 -7.40 7.38 -10.89
C ARG A 152 -8.84 7.79 -11.22
N GLY A 153 -9.49 8.43 -10.25
CA GLY A 153 -10.88 8.89 -10.37
C GLY A 153 -11.94 7.85 -10.01
N GLY A 154 -11.55 6.64 -9.58
CA GLY A 154 -12.43 5.63 -8.99
C GLY A 154 -13.31 4.84 -9.97
N ARG A 155 -13.23 5.11 -11.28
CA ARG A 155 -14.13 4.53 -12.30
C ARG A 155 -13.94 3.03 -12.51
N THR A 156 -12.71 2.56 -12.36
CA THR A 156 -12.37 1.14 -12.46
C THR A 156 -11.87 0.68 -11.10
N LEU A 157 -12.44 -0.42 -10.63
CA LEU A 157 -12.03 -1.12 -9.42
C LEU A 157 -11.53 -2.51 -9.81
N LEU A 158 -10.41 -2.93 -9.24
CA LEU A 158 -9.87 -4.29 -9.36
C LEU A 158 -9.94 -4.97 -8.00
N THR A 159 -10.33 -6.25 -7.98
CA THR A 159 -10.39 -7.04 -6.75
C THR A 159 -9.30 -8.09 -6.69
N PHE A 160 -8.81 -8.32 -5.48
CA PHE A 160 -7.77 -9.29 -5.16
C PHE A 160 -8.16 -10.21 -3.99
N THR A 161 -9.39 -10.08 -3.51
CA THR A 161 -9.98 -10.95 -2.48
C THR A 161 -11.28 -11.56 -2.97
N ALA A 162 -11.51 -12.82 -2.62
CA ALA A 162 -12.79 -13.52 -2.80
C ALA A 162 -13.65 -13.49 -1.53
N ASP A 163 -13.12 -12.97 -0.43
CA ASP A 163 -13.79 -12.90 0.87
C ASP A 163 -14.80 -11.74 0.88
N PRO A 164 -16.11 -12.02 1.06
CA PRO A 164 -17.14 -10.98 1.16
C PRO A 164 -16.92 -10.03 2.34
N GLY A 165 -16.43 -10.53 3.48
CA GLY A 165 -16.18 -9.71 4.67
C GLY A 165 -15.07 -8.70 4.45
N ALA A 166 -13.95 -9.14 3.85
CA ALA A 166 -12.87 -8.26 3.43
C ALA A 166 -13.32 -7.23 2.39
N SER A 167 -14.15 -7.65 1.41
CA SER A 167 -14.71 -6.72 0.42
C SER A 167 -15.63 -5.67 1.04
N HIS A 168 -16.46 -6.05 2.02
CA HIS A 168 -17.30 -5.12 2.76
C HIS A 168 -16.47 -4.13 3.59
N ALA A 169 -15.46 -4.60 4.32
CA ALA A 169 -14.53 -3.73 5.05
C ALA A 169 -13.79 -2.75 4.13
N ALA A 170 -13.38 -3.21 2.94
CA ALA A 170 -12.77 -2.35 1.93
C ALA A 170 -13.73 -1.27 1.42
N ALA A 171 -15.00 -1.61 1.20
CA ALA A 171 -16.04 -0.67 0.79
C ALA A 171 -16.26 0.43 1.82
N ILE A 172 -16.37 0.07 3.11
CA ILE A 172 -16.49 1.02 4.22
C ILE A 172 -15.31 1.97 4.25
N ALA A 173 -14.08 1.46 4.19
CA ALA A 173 -12.87 2.29 4.27
C ALA A 173 -12.78 3.29 3.10
N VAL A 174 -13.25 2.90 1.91
CA VAL A 174 -13.36 3.81 0.77
C VAL A 174 -14.46 4.85 0.98
N ALA A 175 -15.60 4.46 1.56
CA ALA A 175 -16.68 5.38 1.89
C ALA A 175 -16.25 6.42 2.94
N ASP A 176 -15.48 6.01 3.94
CA ASP A 176 -14.94 6.88 4.99
C ASP A 176 -14.04 7.99 4.42
N LEU A 177 -13.31 7.74 3.32
CA LEU A 177 -12.55 8.80 2.65
C LEU A 177 -13.45 9.92 2.11
N VAL A 178 -14.64 9.56 1.60
CA VAL A 178 -15.62 10.53 1.09
C VAL A 178 -16.31 11.24 2.25
N ALA A 179 -16.72 10.49 3.27
CA ALA A 179 -17.34 11.03 4.48
C ALA A 179 -16.41 12.04 5.19
N ALA A 180 -15.13 11.71 5.32
CA ALA A 180 -14.09 12.58 5.89
C ALA A 180 -13.62 13.70 4.93
N ARG A 181 -14.25 13.86 3.75
CA ARG A 181 -13.91 14.88 2.74
C ARG A 181 -12.47 14.84 2.24
N ARG A 182 -11.77 13.71 2.39
CA ARG A 182 -10.43 13.51 1.81
C ARG A 182 -10.50 13.25 0.31
N VAL A 183 -11.62 12.69 -0.16
CA VAL A 183 -11.98 12.56 -1.57
C VAL A 183 -13.36 13.16 -1.78
N ALA A 184 -13.53 13.99 -2.81
CA ALA A 184 -14.79 14.71 -3.01
C ALA A 184 -15.97 13.80 -3.40
N SER A 185 -15.72 12.78 -4.24
CA SER A 185 -16.70 11.78 -4.64
C SER A 185 -16.01 10.61 -5.32
N ILE A 186 -16.65 9.44 -5.31
CA ILE A 186 -16.19 8.24 -6.02
C ILE A 186 -17.34 7.72 -6.88
N LEU A 187 -17.04 7.38 -8.14
CA LEU A 187 -17.97 6.75 -9.08
C LEU A 187 -17.29 5.49 -9.61
N VAL A 188 -17.84 4.31 -9.31
CA VAL A 188 -17.40 3.01 -9.82
C VAL A 188 -18.28 2.60 -10.98
N GLU A 189 -17.68 2.38 -12.16
CA GLU A 189 -18.38 1.98 -13.38
C GLU A 189 -18.09 0.54 -13.75
N ARG A 190 -16.87 0.07 -13.46
CA ARG A 190 -16.42 -1.30 -13.74
C ARG A 190 -15.69 -1.89 -12.55
N VAL A 191 -15.92 -3.18 -12.34
CA VAL A 191 -15.19 -4.03 -11.40
C VAL A 191 -14.62 -5.18 -12.20
N ASP A 192 -13.30 -5.37 -12.17
CA ASP A 192 -12.58 -6.43 -12.90
C ASP A 192 -12.93 -6.48 -14.41
N GLY A 193 -13.08 -5.29 -15.00
CA GLY A 193 -13.46 -5.11 -16.41
C GLY A 193 -14.96 -5.24 -16.69
N ILE A 194 -15.76 -5.77 -15.76
CA ILE A 194 -17.21 -5.98 -15.89
C ILE A 194 -17.97 -4.71 -15.46
N PRO A 195 -18.90 -4.16 -16.27
CA PRO A 195 -19.75 -3.05 -15.85
C PRO A 195 -20.58 -3.40 -14.61
N VAL A 196 -20.58 -2.52 -13.60
CA VAL A 196 -21.29 -2.76 -12.32
C VAL A 196 -22.81 -2.83 -12.46
N LEU A 197 -23.36 -2.32 -13.57
CA LEU A 197 -24.79 -2.34 -13.85
C LEU A 197 -25.22 -3.53 -14.72
N GLN A 198 -24.27 -4.34 -15.19
CA GLN A 198 -24.55 -5.52 -16.00
C GLN A 198 -25.29 -6.57 -15.15
N PRO A 199 -26.41 -7.15 -15.63
CA PRO A 199 -27.06 -8.27 -14.97
C PRO A 199 -26.10 -9.47 -14.82
N GLY A 200 -26.04 -10.06 -13.62
CA GLY A 200 -25.06 -11.13 -13.32
C GLY A 200 -23.61 -10.64 -13.18
N GLY A 201 -23.42 -9.34 -12.97
CA GLY A 201 -22.12 -8.74 -12.69
C GLY A 201 -21.52 -9.15 -11.33
N PRO A 202 -20.47 -8.46 -10.86
CA PRO A 202 -19.72 -8.83 -9.66
C PRO A 202 -20.50 -8.53 -8.38
N GLY A 203 -21.47 -9.40 -8.07
CA GLY A 203 -22.51 -9.22 -7.05
C GLY A 203 -21.97 -8.85 -5.68
N SER A 204 -21.02 -9.64 -5.15
CA SER A 204 -20.46 -9.40 -3.80
C SER A 204 -19.82 -8.01 -3.64
N VAL A 205 -19.14 -7.51 -4.68
CA VAL A 205 -18.49 -6.19 -4.67
C VAL A 205 -19.53 -5.09 -4.81
N THR A 206 -20.53 -5.26 -5.67
CA THR A 206 -21.61 -4.28 -5.83
C THR A 206 -22.47 -4.18 -4.59
N ASP A 207 -22.72 -5.30 -3.90
CA ASP A 207 -23.47 -5.36 -2.66
C ASP A 207 -22.69 -4.67 -1.53
N ALA A 208 -21.39 -4.98 -1.39
CA ALA A 208 -20.50 -4.29 -0.44
C ALA A 208 -20.48 -2.77 -0.64
N LEU A 209 -20.38 -2.30 -1.90
CA LEU A 209 -20.45 -0.87 -2.21
C LEU A 209 -21.81 -0.27 -1.84
N ALA A 210 -22.92 -0.96 -2.16
CA ALA A 210 -24.26 -0.49 -1.84
C ALA A 210 -24.50 -0.39 -0.33
N GLU A 211 -24.07 -1.39 0.43
CA GLU A 211 -24.13 -1.41 1.89
C GLU A 211 -23.27 -0.31 2.53
N ALA A 212 -22.13 0.02 1.92
CA ALA A 212 -21.29 1.17 2.31
C ALA A 212 -21.87 2.53 1.88
N GLY A 213 -23.08 2.56 1.30
CA GLY A 213 -23.80 3.79 0.98
C GLY A 213 -23.63 4.30 -0.46
N PHE A 214 -22.98 3.55 -1.35
CA PHE A 214 -22.93 3.92 -2.76
C PHE A 214 -24.32 3.78 -3.41
N VAL A 215 -24.75 4.81 -4.12
CA VAL A 215 -26.06 4.85 -4.77
C VAL A 215 -25.92 4.55 -6.26
N ARG A 216 -26.85 3.77 -6.79
CA ARG A 216 -26.93 3.49 -8.23
C ARG A 216 -27.28 4.74 -9.03
N THR A 217 -26.52 4.98 -10.09
CA THR A 217 -26.73 6.05 -11.08
C THR A 217 -26.73 5.44 -12.49
N PRO A 218 -27.17 6.17 -13.53
CA PRO A 218 -27.10 5.67 -14.91
C PRO A 218 -25.68 5.31 -15.37
N ARG A 219 -24.63 5.87 -14.73
CA ARG A 219 -23.23 5.62 -15.07
C ARG A 219 -22.57 4.51 -14.25
N GLY A 220 -23.09 4.18 -13.08
CA GLY A 220 -22.45 3.25 -12.13
C GLY A 220 -22.88 3.50 -10.69
N LEU A 221 -22.09 3.01 -9.72
CA LEU A 221 -22.31 3.20 -8.29
C LEU A 221 -21.53 4.43 -7.80
N ARG A 222 -22.20 5.35 -7.08
CA ARG A 222 -21.62 6.65 -6.71
C ARG A 222 -21.78 6.99 -5.24
N LEU A 223 -20.74 7.57 -4.65
CA LEU A 223 -20.75 8.21 -3.33
C LEU A 223 -20.19 9.66 -3.41
N ARG A 224 -20.70 10.59 -2.59
CA ARG A 224 -20.38 12.04 -2.62
C ARG A 224 -20.55 12.71 -1.26
#